data_AF-A0A8B9TNP3-F1
#
_entry.id   AF-A0A8B9TNP3-F1
#
_cell.length_a   1.000
_cell.length_b   1.000
_cell.length_c   1.000
_cell.angle_alpha   90.00
_cell.angle_beta   90.00
_cell.angle_gamma   90.00
#
_symmetry.space_group_name_H-M   'P 1'
#
loop_
_entity.id
_entity.type
_entity.pdbx_description
1 polymer ?
#
loop_
_entity_poly.entity_id
_entity_poly.type
_entity_poly.pdbx_seq_one_letter_code
_entity_poly.pdbx_strand_id
1 'polypeptide(L)'
;MGEPRVFLVLYPWAPKFQGRFAGPAQGKPYVFDRVLPPNTTQEQVYNACAKPIVKDVLEGYNGTIFAYGQTSSGKTHTMEGKLHDPQLMGIIPRIAHDIFDHIYSMDENLEFHIKVSYFEIYLDKIRDLLDVSKTNLAVHEDKNRVPYVKGCTERFVSSPEEVLDVIDEGKANRHVAVTNMNEHSSRSHSIFLINIKQENVETEKKLSGKLYLVDLAGSEKVSKTGAEGAVLDEAKNINKSLSALGNVISALAEGTKTHVPYRDSKMTRILQDSLGGNCRTTIVICCSPSIFNEAETKSTLMFGQRAKTIKNTVSVNLELTAEEWKKKYEKEKDKNKSLKNVIQHLELELNRWRNGEAVPEDEQISAKDQKNLEPCDNTPIIDNITPVVASISTEEKQKYDEEIASLYRQLDDKDDEINQQSQLAEKLKQQMLDQEELLASTRRDYEKIQEELTRLQIENEAAKDEVKEVLQALEELAVNYDQKSQEVEDKTRANEQLADELAQKSTVLTTTQRELGQLQELSNHQKKRATEILNLLLKDLGEIGGIIGTNDVKTVSWLSCSPSPRTLLFKPWVEPSVKH
;
A
#
# COMPACT_ATOMS: atom_id res chain seq x y z
N MET A 1 15.09 -25.01 -0.33
CA MET A 1 14.44 -24.07 0.63
C MET A 1 15.40 -22.93 0.88
N GLY A 2 14.92 -21.69 0.85
CA GLY A 2 15.70 -20.50 1.23
C GLY A 2 15.05 -19.84 2.44
N GLU A 3 15.82 -19.56 3.49
CA GLU A 3 15.34 -18.76 4.63
C GLU A 3 15.50 -17.26 4.29
N PRO A 4 14.51 -16.40 4.60
CA PRO A 4 14.68 -14.96 4.45
C PRO A 4 15.85 -14.47 5.28
N ARG A 5 16.72 -13.66 4.66
CA ARG A 5 17.86 -13.06 5.35
C ARG A 5 17.43 -11.75 5.98
N VAL A 6 17.69 -11.58 7.27
CA VAL A 6 17.34 -10.37 8.01
C VAL A 6 18.60 -9.59 8.37
N PHE A 7 18.66 -8.34 7.93
CA PHE A 7 19.77 -7.42 8.15
C PHE A 7 19.29 -6.25 9.00
N LEU A 8 20.02 -5.95 10.07
CA LEU A 8 19.77 -4.76 10.90
C LEU A 8 20.68 -3.64 10.45
N VAL A 9 20.12 -2.50 10.03
CA VAL A 9 20.86 -1.27 9.73
C VAL A 9 20.58 -0.24 10.83
N LEU A 10 21.66 0.28 11.41
CA LEU A 10 21.61 1.34 12.40
C LEU A 10 22.04 2.65 11.75
N TYR A 11 21.27 3.72 11.90
CA TYR A 11 21.64 5.04 11.39
C TYR A 11 22.08 5.99 12.51
N PRO A 12 23.13 6.81 12.32
CA PRO A 12 23.65 7.68 13.37
C PRO A 12 22.83 8.97 13.53
N TRP A 13 22.40 9.21 14.76
CA TRP A 13 22.68 10.46 15.48
C TRP A 13 23.52 10.03 16.70
N ALA A 14 24.79 10.44 16.75
CA ALA A 14 25.93 9.79 17.45
C ALA A 14 25.92 9.83 19.01
N PRO A 15 26.88 9.19 19.76
CA PRO A 15 27.88 8.17 19.40
C PRO A 15 27.94 6.90 20.33
N LYS A 16 28.71 5.91 19.83
CA LYS A 16 29.27 4.67 20.40
C LYS A 16 28.38 3.41 20.37
N PHE A 17 28.78 2.47 19.52
CA PHE A 17 28.30 1.08 19.52
C PHE A 17 29.48 0.12 19.53
N GLN A 18 29.53 -0.80 20.51
CA GLN A 18 30.49 -1.91 20.56
C GLN A 18 29.78 -3.20 20.18
N GLY A 19 30.00 -3.67 18.94
CA GLY A 19 30.10 -5.08 18.51
C GLY A 19 28.97 -6.11 18.77
N ARG A 20 28.02 -5.89 19.69
CA ARG A 20 26.89 -6.77 19.98
C ARG A 20 25.71 -5.92 20.48
N PHE A 21 24.52 -6.09 19.89
CA PHE A 21 23.30 -5.42 20.37
C PHE A 21 22.79 -6.14 21.62
N ALA A 22 23.43 -5.88 22.76
CA ALA A 22 22.81 -6.01 24.07
C ALA A 22 22.25 -4.63 24.42
N GLY A 23 20.93 -4.51 24.60
CA GLY A 23 20.34 -3.25 25.09
C GLY A 23 20.99 -2.80 26.40
N PRO A 24 20.98 -1.50 26.72
CA PRO A 24 21.50 -1.04 28.00
C PRO A 24 20.63 -1.65 29.12
N ALA A 25 21.28 -2.40 30.01
CA ALA A 25 20.74 -3.16 31.14
C ALA A 25 19.98 -4.48 30.83
N GLN A 26 20.63 -5.62 31.11
CA GLN A 26 20.01 -6.93 31.41
C GLN A 26 18.98 -7.52 30.40
N GLY A 27 19.12 -7.25 29.10
CA GLY A 27 18.21 -7.77 28.06
C GLY A 27 18.74 -8.99 27.28
N LYS A 28 17.82 -9.87 26.83
CA LYS A 28 18.08 -10.99 25.90
C LYS A 28 18.74 -10.47 24.60
N PRO A 29 19.80 -11.10 24.07
CA PRO A 29 20.47 -10.65 22.85
C PRO A 29 19.59 -10.84 21.60
N TYR A 30 19.66 -9.88 20.67
CA TYR A 30 19.05 -9.98 19.35
C TYR A 30 20.08 -10.48 18.32
N VAL A 31 19.72 -11.52 17.57
CA VAL A 31 20.59 -12.17 16.57
C VAL A 31 19.95 -12.09 15.20
N PHE A 32 20.70 -11.55 14.23
CA PHE A 32 20.32 -11.40 12.82
C PHE A 32 21.41 -11.98 11.92
N ASP A 33 21.18 -12.07 10.62
CA ASP A 33 22.20 -12.56 9.67
C ASP A 33 23.38 -11.60 9.57
N ARG A 34 23.12 -10.30 9.67
CA ARG A 34 24.16 -9.28 9.85
C ARG A 34 23.60 -8.04 10.55
N VAL A 35 24.42 -7.40 11.37
CA VAL A 35 24.16 -6.09 11.97
C VAL A 35 25.14 -5.08 11.36
N LEU A 36 24.61 -4.06 10.70
CA LEU A 36 25.33 -3.01 9.99
C LEU A 36 25.34 -1.76 10.88
N PRO A 37 26.49 -1.42 11.50
CA PRO A 37 26.61 -0.27 12.39
C PRO A 37 26.48 1.07 11.65
N PRO A 38 26.31 2.19 12.38
CA PRO A 38 26.10 3.53 11.79
C PRO A 38 27.19 4.06 10.85
N ASN A 39 28.39 3.49 10.88
CA ASN A 39 29.50 3.83 10.00
C ASN A 39 29.53 2.97 8.71
N THR A 40 28.56 2.08 8.52
CA THR A 40 28.44 1.29 7.29
C THR A 40 27.98 2.19 6.15
N THR A 41 28.70 2.16 5.04
CA THR A 41 28.36 2.94 3.83
C THR A 41 27.19 2.32 3.06
N GLN A 42 26.51 3.11 2.22
CA GLN A 42 25.42 2.65 1.35
C GLN A 42 25.86 1.51 0.43
N GLU A 43 27.09 1.58 -0.09
CA GLU A 43 27.67 0.52 -0.92
C GLU A 43 27.85 -0.79 -0.13
N GLN A 44 28.33 -0.72 1.11
CA GLN A 44 28.46 -1.89 1.97
C GLN A 44 27.10 -2.50 2.33
N VAL A 45 26.07 -1.68 2.55
CA VAL A 45 24.69 -2.14 2.75
C VAL A 45 24.20 -2.87 1.50
N TYR A 46 24.37 -2.27 0.31
CA TYR A 46 23.98 -2.87 -0.97
C TYR A 46 24.66 -4.23 -1.21
N ASN A 47 25.98 -4.28 -1.07
CA ASN A 47 26.78 -5.49 -1.27
C ASN A 47 26.36 -6.63 -0.33
N ALA A 48 25.94 -6.31 0.90
CA ALA A 48 25.49 -7.30 1.87
C ALA A 48 24.06 -7.78 1.63
N CYS A 49 23.14 -6.85 1.37
CA CYS A 49 21.69 -7.10 1.41
C CYS A 49 21.09 -7.45 0.05
N ALA A 50 21.57 -6.80 -1.02
CA ALA A 50 20.87 -6.75 -2.31
C ALA A 50 21.64 -7.42 -3.45
N LYS A 51 22.97 -7.24 -3.52
CA LYS A 51 23.80 -7.77 -4.61
C LYS A 51 23.62 -9.29 -4.87
N PRO A 52 23.51 -10.15 -3.84
CA PRO A 52 23.22 -11.57 -4.07
C PRO A 52 21.85 -11.81 -4.73
N ILE A 53 20.83 -11.04 -4.33
CA ILE A 53 19.48 -11.16 -4.90
C ILE A 53 19.46 -10.71 -6.36
N VAL A 54 20.18 -9.63 -6.71
CA VAL A 54 20.26 -9.16 -8.11
C VAL A 54 20.77 -10.28 -9.01
N LYS A 55 21.86 -10.94 -8.59
CA LYS A 55 22.41 -12.10 -9.31
C LYS A 55 21.39 -13.22 -9.46
N ASP A 56 20.71 -13.60 -8.38
CA ASP A 56 19.68 -14.65 -8.43
C ASP A 56 18.52 -14.26 -9.37
N VAL A 57 18.10 -12.99 -9.40
CA VAL A 57 17.02 -12.53 -10.28
C VAL A 57 17.44 -12.61 -11.75
N LEU A 58 18.69 -12.27 -12.07
CA LEU A 58 19.25 -12.44 -13.42
C LEU A 58 19.34 -13.92 -13.82
N GLU A 59 19.40 -14.85 -12.87
CA GLU A 59 19.33 -16.31 -13.12
C GLU A 59 17.88 -16.84 -13.20
N GLY A 60 16.86 -15.96 -13.11
CA GLY A 60 15.44 -16.31 -13.25
C GLY A 60 14.74 -16.67 -11.94
N TYR A 61 15.34 -16.39 -10.78
CA TYR A 61 14.64 -16.48 -9.49
C TYR A 61 13.79 -15.21 -9.23
N ASN A 62 12.76 -15.32 -8.39
CA ASN A 62 12.14 -14.12 -7.82
C ASN A 62 12.94 -13.63 -6.62
N GLY A 63 13.00 -12.31 -6.44
CA GLY A 63 13.66 -11.64 -5.34
C GLY A 63 12.76 -10.58 -4.71
N THR A 64 12.89 -10.40 -3.39
CA THR A 64 12.23 -9.31 -2.68
C THR A 64 13.16 -8.70 -1.64
N ILE A 65 13.23 -7.37 -1.60
CA ILE A 65 13.97 -6.61 -0.60
C ILE A 65 13.00 -5.69 0.13
N PHE A 66 12.85 -5.91 1.43
CA PHE A 66 12.04 -5.07 2.31
C PHE A 66 12.91 -4.05 3.05
N ALA A 67 12.43 -2.82 3.17
CA ALA A 67 12.85 -1.88 4.21
C ALA A 67 11.73 -1.70 5.24
N TYR A 68 12.02 -1.97 6.51
CA TYR A 68 11.05 -1.91 7.60
C TYR A 68 11.60 -1.16 8.83
N GLY A 69 10.73 -0.46 9.54
CA GLY A 69 11.07 0.29 10.75
C GLY A 69 10.23 1.56 10.91
N GLN A 70 10.38 2.25 12.04
CA GLN A 70 9.64 3.49 12.31
C GLN A 70 9.98 4.63 11.34
N THR A 71 9.15 5.65 11.30
CA THR A 71 9.48 6.92 10.61
C THR A 71 10.80 7.48 11.12
N SER A 72 11.58 8.04 10.18
CA SER A 72 12.93 8.57 10.40
C SER A 72 13.98 7.54 10.84
N SER A 73 13.71 6.23 10.71
CA SER A 73 14.71 5.19 11.01
C SER A 73 15.72 4.95 9.89
N GLY A 74 15.52 5.52 8.70
CA GLY A 74 16.44 5.41 7.55
C GLY A 74 16.00 4.47 6.42
N LYS A 75 14.72 4.05 6.35
CA LYS A 75 14.18 3.19 5.28
C LYS A 75 14.39 3.75 3.87
N THR A 76 13.82 4.93 3.58
CA THR A 76 13.95 5.60 2.28
C THR A 76 15.41 5.97 1.97
N HIS A 77 16.21 6.32 2.99
CA HIS A 77 17.64 6.52 2.82
C HIS A 77 18.34 5.22 2.37
N THR A 78 17.99 4.07 2.94
CA THR A 78 18.55 2.77 2.55
C THR A 78 18.13 2.37 1.14
N MET A 79 16.84 2.52 0.81
CA MET A 79 16.29 2.05 -0.47
C MET A 79 16.67 2.98 -1.62
N GLU A 80 16.48 4.29 -1.49
CA GLU A 80 16.71 5.26 -2.57
C GLU A 80 17.99 6.06 -2.35
N GLY A 81 18.21 6.52 -1.11
CA GLY A 81 19.30 7.43 -0.79
C GLY A 81 19.18 8.75 -1.55
N LYS A 82 20.31 9.33 -1.95
CA LYS A 82 20.33 10.43 -2.93
C LYS A 82 20.57 9.81 -4.31
N LEU A 83 19.53 9.76 -5.13
CA LEU A 83 19.51 9.01 -6.40
C LEU A 83 20.70 9.31 -7.31
N HIS A 84 21.04 10.59 -7.46
CA HIS A 84 22.09 11.07 -8.38
C HIS A 84 23.47 11.25 -7.71
N ASP A 85 23.66 10.80 -6.47
CA ASP A 85 24.92 10.89 -5.74
C ASP A 85 25.62 9.52 -5.72
N PRO A 86 26.81 9.35 -6.34
CA PRO A 86 27.48 8.06 -6.45
C PRO A 86 27.75 7.35 -5.10
N GLN A 87 27.97 8.11 -4.03
CA GLN A 87 28.27 7.57 -2.71
C GLN A 87 27.00 7.41 -1.87
N LEU A 88 26.08 8.36 -1.97
CA LEU A 88 24.88 8.42 -1.12
C LEU A 88 23.65 7.73 -1.74
N MET A 89 23.73 7.27 -2.98
CA MET A 89 22.68 6.46 -3.61
C MET A 89 22.45 5.14 -2.84
N GLY A 90 21.18 4.78 -2.66
CA GLY A 90 20.73 3.62 -1.91
C GLY A 90 20.74 2.31 -2.72
N ILE A 91 19.94 1.35 -2.28
CA ILE A 91 19.84 0.02 -2.88
C ILE A 91 19.28 0.07 -4.31
N ILE A 92 18.15 0.72 -4.54
CA ILE A 92 17.43 0.73 -5.83
C ILE A 92 18.30 1.28 -6.98
N PRO A 93 18.91 2.49 -6.89
CA PRO A 93 19.77 3.00 -7.96
C PRO A 93 20.99 2.11 -8.22
N ARG A 94 21.57 1.49 -7.18
CA ARG A 94 22.67 0.52 -7.32
C ARG A 94 22.24 -0.77 -8.02
N ILE A 95 21.03 -1.26 -7.73
CA ILE A 95 20.43 -2.40 -8.44
C ILE A 95 20.27 -2.10 -9.92
N ALA A 96 19.81 -0.89 -10.27
CA ALA A 96 19.67 -0.49 -11.67
C ALA A 96 21.02 -0.58 -12.39
N HIS A 97 22.06 0.05 -11.85
CA HIS A 97 23.42 -0.06 -12.42
C HIS A 97 23.91 -1.50 -12.52
N ASP A 98 23.87 -2.28 -11.43
CA ASP A 98 24.37 -3.66 -11.43
C ASP A 98 23.59 -4.55 -12.42
N ILE A 99 22.28 -4.37 -12.60
CA ILE A 99 21.50 -5.14 -13.60
C ILE A 99 22.05 -4.88 -15.01
N PHE A 100 22.19 -3.62 -15.40
CA PHE A 100 22.65 -3.27 -16.75
C PHE A 100 24.13 -3.62 -16.95
N ASP A 101 24.99 -3.43 -15.96
CA ASP A 101 26.39 -3.86 -16.00
C ASP A 101 26.50 -5.38 -16.24
N HIS A 102 25.64 -6.18 -15.59
CA HIS A 102 25.59 -7.62 -15.85
C HIS A 102 25.10 -7.91 -17.27
N ILE A 103 24.01 -7.28 -17.72
CA ILE A 103 23.45 -7.48 -19.06
C ILE A 103 24.49 -7.19 -20.15
N TYR A 104 25.25 -6.10 -20.04
CA TYR A 104 26.31 -5.77 -21.01
C TYR A 104 27.51 -6.74 -20.97
N SER A 105 27.66 -7.52 -19.90
CA SER A 105 28.71 -8.52 -19.74
C SER A 105 28.28 -9.96 -20.08
N MET A 106 27.00 -10.18 -20.35
CA MET A 106 26.43 -11.49 -20.64
C MET A 106 26.65 -11.90 -22.11
N ASP A 107 26.35 -13.16 -22.41
CA ASP A 107 26.43 -13.76 -23.74
C ASP A 107 25.61 -12.96 -24.77
N GLU A 108 26.16 -12.73 -25.96
CA GLU A 108 25.50 -12.04 -27.08
C GLU A 108 24.23 -12.78 -27.54
N ASN A 109 24.11 -14.07 -27.22
CA ASN A 109 22.94 -14.91 -27.51
C ASN A 109 21.77 -14.73 -26.53
N LEU A 110 21.89 -13.85 -25.52
CA LEU A 110 20.81 -13.56 -24.55
C LEU A 110 20.16 -12.20 -24.86
N GLU A 111 18.88 -12.24 -25.21
CA GLU A 111 18.05 -11.05 -25.38
C GLU A 111 17.32 -10.71 -24.08
N PHE A 112 17.46 -9.48 -23.59
CA PHE A 112 16.85 -9.03 -22.34
C PHE A 112 15.70 -8.05 -22.59
N HIS A 113 14.60 -8.27 -21.87
CA HIS A 113 13.44 -7.38 -21.81
C HIS A 113 13.18 -7.00 -20.35
N ILE A 114 13.52 -5.76 -20.01
CA ILE A 114 13.34 -5.23 -18.66
C ILE A 114 12.09 -4.35 -18.63
N LYS A 115 11.21 -4.63 -17.69
CA LYS A 115 10.03 -3.82 -17.41
C LYS A 115 10.04 -3.34 -15.97
N VAL A 116 9.65 -2.10 -15.76
CA VAL A 116 9.49 -1.53 -14.43
C VAL A 116 8.05 -1.09 -14.19
N SER A 117 7.61 -1.25 -12.94
CA SER A 117 6.32 -0.77 -12.44
C SER A 117 6.55 -0.12 -11.09
N TYR A 118 5.84 0.97 -10.84
CA TYR A 118 5.94 1.68 -9.57
C TYR A 118 4.56 2.06 -9.07
N PHE A 119 4.21 1.61 -7.88
CA PHE A 119 2.91 1.88 -7.28
C PHE A 119 3.05 2.01 -5.76
N GLU A 120 2.11 2.73 -5.16
CA GLU A 120 1.99 2.83 -3.71
C GLU A 120 0.67 2.21 -3.22
N ILE A 121 0.70 1.77 -1.96
CA ILE A 121 -0.48 1.34 -1.23
C ILE A 121 -0.76 2.39 -0.16
N TYR A 122 -1.85 3.12 -0.35
CA TYR A 122 -2.31 4.16 0.55
C TYR A 122 -3.79 3.94 0.85
N LEU A 123 -4.17 3.89 2.14
CA LEU A 123 -5.55 3.57 2.57
C LEU A 123 -6.12 2.28 1.94
N ASP A 124 -5.30 1.23 1.83
CA ASP A 124 -5.63 -0.05 1.16
C ASP A 124 -6.08 0.11 -0.32
N LYS A 125 -5.77 1.25 -0.95
CA LYS A 125 -5.91 1.49 -2.39
C LYS A 125 -4.54 1.42 -3.04
N ILE A 126 -4.45 0.74 -4.17
CA ILE A 126 -3.23 0.65 -4.96
C ILE A 126 -3.27 1.78 -5.98
N ARG A 127 -2.35 2.72 -5.87
CA ARG A 127 -2.22 3.86 -6.77
C ARG A 127 -1.01 3.64 -7.66
N ASP A 128 -1.22 3.73 -8.96
CA ASP A 128 -0.11 3.69 -9.92
C ASP A 128 0.65 5.02 -9.84
N LEU A 129 1.96 4.96 -9.59
CA LEU A 129 2.82 6.14 -9.53
C LEU A 129 3.33 6.55 -10.91
N LEU A 130 3.11 5.71 -11.93
CA LEU A 130 3.49 5.96 -13.33
C LEU A 130 2.30 6.40 -14.20
N ASP A 131 1.08 6.38 -13.64
CA ASP A 131 -0.14 6.86 -14.26
C ASP A 131 -1.13 7.33 -13.18
N VAL A 132 -1.15 8.65 -12.94
CA VAL A 132 -1.95 9.28 -11.88
C VAL A 132 -3.46 9.09 -12.03
N SER A 133 -3.95 8.68 -13.21
CA SER A 133 -5.37 8.39 -13.42
C SER A 133 -5.82 7.10 -12.71
N LYS A 134 -4.89 6.18 -12.45
CA LYS A 134 -5.15 4.85 -11.86
C LYS A 134 -4.97 4.87 -10.35
N THR A 135 -6.03 5.27 -9.64
CA THR A 135 -5.98 5.50 -8.19
C THR A 135 -6.38 4.31 -7.31
N ASN A 136 -6.92 3.24 -7.90
CA ASN A 136 -7.32 2.04 -7.15
C ASN A 136 -7.27 0.76 -7.99
N LEU A 137 -6.07 0.23 -8.19
CA LEU A 137 -5.86 -1.04 -8.88
C LEU A 137 -6.27 -2.23 -8.00
N ALA A 138 -6.64 -3.32 -8.67
CA ALA A 138 -7.08 -4.56 -8.04
C ALA A 138 -5.99 -5.64 -8.10
N VAL A 139 -5.89 -6.44 -7.03
CA VAL A 139 -5.02 -7.63 -6.99
C VAL A 139 -5.80 -8.83 -7.51
N HIS A 140 -5.32 -9.40 -8.61
CA HIS A 140 -5.84 -10.63 -9.23
C HIS A 140 -4.87 -11.79 -8.99
N GLU A 141 -5.33 -13.01 -9.24
CA GLU A 141 -4.51 -14.22 -9.20
C GLU A 141 -4.37 -14.77 -10.62
N ASP A 142 -3.17 -15.24 -10.96
CA ASP A 142 -2.92 -15.89 -12.24
C ASP A 142 -3.40 -17.36 -12.25
N LYS A 143 -3.13 -18.09 -13.34
CA LYS A 143 -3.53 -19.51 -13.48
C LYS A 143 -2.92 -20.41 -12.40
N ASN A 144 -1.78 -20.02 -11.84
CA ASN A 144 -1.07 -20.73 -10.78
C ASN A 144 -1.42 -20.19 -9.39
N ARG A 145 -2.45 -19.34 -9.27
CA ARG A 145 -2.87 -18.65 -8.05
C ARG A 145 -1.81 -17.70 -7.48
N VAL A 146 -0.89 -17.19 -8.31
CA VAL A 146 0.08 -16.18 -7.92
C VAL A 146 -0.56 -14.80 -8.03
N PRO A 147 -0.58 -13.98 -6.95
CA PRO A 147 -1.16 -12.65 -6.99
C PRO A 147 -0.38 -11.68 -7.88
N TYR A 148 -1.08 -10.81 -8.61
CA TYR A 148 -0.50 -9.71 -9.39
C TYR A 148 -1.45 -8.50 -9.43
N VAL A 149 -0.90 -7.31 -9.66
CA VAL A 149 -1.68 -6.07 -9.76
C VAL A 149 -2.17 -5.90 -11.20
N LYS A 150 -3.47 -6.08 -11.43
CA LYS A 150 -4.05 -5.98 -12.78
C LYS A 150 -4.15 -4.51 -13.20
N GLY A 151 -3.66 -4.20 -14.40
CA GLY A 151 -3.73 -2.85 -14.98
C GLY A 151 -2.63 -1.90 -14.52
N CYS A 152 -1.68 -2.39 -13.71
CA CYS A 152 -0.47 -1.66 -13.36
C CYS A 152 0.33 -1.30 -14.62
N THR A 153 0.81 -0.07 -14.69
CA THR A 153 1.64 0.40 -15.80
C THR A 153 2.99 -0.30 -15.75
N GLU A 154 3.38 -0.90 -16.88
CA GLU A 154 4.69 -1.51 -17.09
C GLU A 154 5.41 -0.68 -18.17
N ARG A 155 6.57 -0.10 -17.84
CA ARG A 155 7.41 0.61 -18.81
C ARG A 155 8.62 -0.22 -19.15
N PHE A 156 8.95 -0.29 -20.44
CA PHE A 156 10.21 -0.84 -20.88
C PHE A 156 11.34 0.14 -20.57
N VAL A 157 12.46 -0.39 -20.08
CA VAL A 157 13.67 0.38 -19.80
C VAL A 157 14.87 -0.28 -20.45
N SER A 158 15.76 0.52 -21.02
CA SER A 158 16.93 0.08 -21.78
C SER A 158 18.26 0.58 -21.21
N SER A 159 18.21 1.45 -20.20
CA SER A 159 19.39 2.02 -19.53
C SER A 159 19.13 2.27 -18.03
N PRO A 160 20.19 2.36 -17.20
CA PRO A 160 20.05 2.76 -15.80
C PRO A 160 19.37 4.11 -15.63
N GLU A 161 19.65 5.05 -16.53
CA GLU A 161 19.11 6.42 -16.50
C GLU A 161 17.59 6.40 -16.65
N GLU A 162 17.04 5.61 -17.56
CA GLU A 162 15.59 5.45 -17.71
C GLU A 162 14.92 4.87 -16.45
N VAL A 163 15.61 4.00 -15.71
CA VAL A 163 15.10 3.49 -14.42
C VAL A 163 15.06 4.61 -13.38
N LEU A 164 16.10 5.44 -13.31
CA LEU A 164 16.16 6.59 -12.40
C LEU A 164 15.07 7.63 -12.73
N ASP A 165 14.82 7.91 -14.02
CA ASP A 165 13.76 8.81 -14.47
C ASP A 165 12.38 8.30 -14.04
N VAL A 166 12.12 7.00 -14.15
CA VAL A 166 10.87 6.37 -13.66
C VAL A 166 10.71 6.53 -12.15
N ILE A 167 11.81 6.42 -11.39
CA ILE A 167 11.79 6.64 -9.93
C ILE A 167 11.50 8.10 -9.62
N ASP A 168 12.16 9.04 -10.28
CA ASP A 168 11.96 10.48 -10.08
C ASP A 168 10.52 10.90 -10.43
N GLU A 169 9.95 10.39 -11.51
CA GLU A 169 8.54 10.61 -11.85
C GLU A 169 7.59 10.06 -10.79
N GLY A 170 7.79 8.80 -10.38
CA GLY A 170 6.95 8.19 -9.35
C GLY A 170 7.03 8.93 -8.02
N LYS A 171 8.20 9.47 -7.67
CA LYS A 171 8.39 10.32 -6.48
C LYS A 171 7.68 11.66 -6.60
N ALA A 172 7.73 12.30 -7.78
CA ALA A 172 6.99 13.54 -8.01
C ALA A 172 5.47 13.32 -7.84
N ASN A 173 4.94 12.23 -8.42
CA ASN A 173 3.53 11.87 -8.29
C ASN A 173 3.14 11.51 -6.85
N ARG A 174 4.04 10.83 -6.12
CA ARG A 174 3.89 10.57 -4.69
C ARG A 174 3.87 11.86 -3.87
N HIS A 175 4.72 12.84 -4.20
CA HIS A 175 4.77 14.13 -3.49
C HIS A 175 3.52 14.99 -3.73
N VAL A 176 2.99 15.02 -4.95
CA VAL A 176 1.75 15.74 -5.28
C VAL A 176 0.55 15.17 -4.51
N ALA A 177 0.48 13.85 -4.35
CA ALA A 177 -0.54 13.20 -3.52
C ALA A 177 -0.43 13.64 -2.04
N VAL A 178 0.79 13.82 -1.56
CA VAL A 178 1.12 14.23 -0.19
C VAL A 178 0.80 15.71 0.06
N THR A 179 1.01 16.60 -0.91
CA THR A 179 0.65 18.04 -0.75
C THR A 179 -0.86 18.29 -0.69
N ASN A 180 -1.68 17.43 -1.32
CA ASN A 180 -3.14 17.52 -1.24
C ASN A 180 -3.72 16.92 0.05
N MET A 181 -2.99 16.04 0.76
CA MET A 181 -3.44 15.38 1.99
C MET A 181 -2.24 15.04 2.88
N ASN A 182 -1.74 16.04 3.62
CA ASN A 182 -0.70 15.96 4.67
C ASN A 182 0.67 15.33 4.30
N GLU A 183 1.73 15.97 4.79
CA GLU A 183 3.12 15.59 4.59
C GLU A 183 3.44 14.18 5.17
N HIS A 184 3.95 13.26 4.33
CA HIS A 184 5.18 12.45 4.54
C HIS A 184 5.13 11.09 3.83
N SER A 185 6.24 10.68 3.20
CA SER A 185 6.51 9.32 2.65
C SER A 185 6.42 8.17 3.66
N SER A 186 6.13 8.46 4.93
CA SER A 186 5.97 7.47 5.99
C SER A 186 4.57 6.87 6.05
N ARG A 187 3.64 7.40 5.25
CA ARG A 187 2.21 7.08 5.32
C ARG A 187 1.69 6.22 4.17
N SER A 188 2.54 5.85 3.23
CA SER A 188 2.21 4.89 2.17
C SER A 188 3.33 3.87 2.01
N HIS A 189 2.98 2.65 1.62
CA HIS A 189 3.96 1.63 1.25
C HIS A 189 4.27 1.79 -0.24
N SER A 190 5.54 1.90 -0.59
CA SER A 190 5.98 1.99 -1.99
C SER A 190 6.55 0.66 -2.44
N ILE A 191 6.13 0.23 -3.63
CA ILE A 191 6.60 -1.02 -4.25
C ILE A 191 7.09 -0.69 -5.66
N PHE A 192 8.39 -0.81 -5.85
CA PHE A 192 9.03 -0.75 -7.16
C PHE A 192 9.31 -2.18 -7.64
N LEU A 193 8.76 -2.55 -8.78
CA LEU A 193 8.90 -3.88 -9.36
C LEU A 193 9.78 -3.79 -10.60
N ILE A 194 10.84 -4.59 -10.63
CA ILE A 194 11.66 -4.82 -11.82
C ILE A 194 11.38 -6.24 -12.31
N ASN A 195 10.91 -6.38 -13.52
CA ASN A 195 10.68 -7.67 -14.18
C ASN A 195 11.70 -7.83 -15.29
N ILE A 196 12.61 -8.80 -15.11
CA ILE A 196 13.66 -9.12 -16.06
C ILE A 196 13.24 -10.40 -16.78
N LYS A 197 12.96 -10.29 -18.06
CA LYS A 197 12.82 -11.44 -18.94
C LYS A 197 14.07 -11.58 -19.77
N GLN A 198 14.57 -12.80 -19.89
CA GLN A 198 15.68 -13.12 -20.78
C GLN A 198 15.26 -14.27 -21.69
N GLU A 199 15.71 -14.21 -22.93
CA GLU A 199 15.47 -15.22 -23.95
C GLU A 199 16.81 -15.59 -24.58
N ASN A 200 17.14 -16.87 -24.55
CA ASN A 200 18.31 -17.37 -25.25
C ASN A 200 17.92 -17.69 -26.70
N VAL A 201 18.51 -16.98 -27.66
CA VAL A 201 18.11 -17.02 -29.07
C VAL A 201 18.42 -18.39 -29.72
N GLU A 202 19.44 -19.10 -29.25
CA GLU A 202 19.82 -20.42 -29.78
C GLU A 202 18.95 -21.56 -29.24
N THR A 203 18.63 -21.52 -27.94
CA THR A 203 17.89 -22.59 -27.25
C THR A 203 16.40 -22.31 -27.11
N GLU A 204 15.96 -21.10 -27.46
CA GLU A 204 14.61 -20.55 -27.27
C GLU A 204 14.11 -20.60 -25.82
N LYS A 205 15.01 -20.80 -24.85
CA LYS A 205 14.67 -20.87 -23.43
C LYS A 205 14.43 -19.48 -22.88
N LYS A 206 13.33 -19.31 -22.16
CA LYS A 206 12.95 -18.04 -21.54
C LYS A 206 13.00 -18.16 -20.03
N LEU A 207 13.68 -17.23 -19.37
CA LEU A 207 13.70 -17.10 -17.92
C LEU A 207 13.05 -15.77 -17.52
N SER A 208 12.38 -15.76 -16.37
CA SER A 208 11.74 -14.55 -15.84
C SER A 208 12.05 -14.36 -14.36
N GLY A 209 12.81 -13.32 -14.04
CA GLY A 209 13.06 -12.89 -12.66
C GLY A 209 12.20 -11.68 -12.32
N LYS A 210 11.53 -11.71 -11.16
CA LYS A 210 10.81 -10.54 -10.61
C LYS A 210 11.50 -10.08 -9.34
N LEU A 211 11.86 -8.80 -9.28
CA LEU A 211 12.46 -8.16 -8.13
C LEU A 211 11.52 -7.11 -7.54
N TYR A 212 11.00 -7.39 -6.35
CA TYR A 212 10.19 -6.45 -5.58
C TYR A 212 11.07 -5.65 -4.62
N LEU A 213 11.01 -4.34 -4.73
CA LEU A 213 11.73 -3.39 -3.87
C LEU A 213 10.70 -2.62 -3.07
N VAL A 214 10.62 -2.93 -1.78
CA VAL A 214 9.50 -2.51 -0.92
C VAL A 214 10.01 -1.54 0.15
N ASP A 215 9.58 -0.29 0.07
CA ASP A 215 9.75 0.71 1.14
C ASP A 215 8.44 0.82 1.93
N LEU A 216 8.42 0.19 3.12
CA LEU A 216 7.22 0.16 3.94
C LEU A 216 7.00 1.50 4.66
N ALA A 217 5.76 1.79 5.00
CA ALA A 217 5.36 2.89 5.86
C ALA A 217 5.99 2.79 7.26
N GLY A 218 5.92 3.88 8.03
CA GLY A 218 6.36 3.90 9.43
C GLY A 218 5.63 2.87 10.28
N SER A 219 6.37 2.10 11.07
CA SER A 219 5.82 1.07 11.98
C SER A 219 5.41 1.59 13.36
N GLU A 220 5.48 2.90 13.60
CA GLU A 220 5.16 3.49 14.89
C GLU A 220 3.68 3.37 15.26
N LYS A 221 3.42 3.26 16.57
CA LYS A 221 2.05 3.20 17.09
C LYS A 221 1.33 4.53 16.93
N VAL A 222 0.08 4.46 16.46
CA VAL A 222 -0.82 5.60 16.31
C VAL A 222 -0.93 6.45 17.58
N SER A 223 -0.92 5.81 18.76
CA SER A 223 -1.05 6.49 20.05
C SER A 223 0.06 7.52 20.35
N LYS A 224 1.22 7.43 19.70
CA LYS A 224 2.32 8.41 19.85
C LYS A 224 2.21 9.60 18.91
N THR A 225 1.40 9.49 17.86
CA THR A 225 1.32 10.51 16.81
C THR A 225 0.45 11.70 17.20
N GLY A 226 -0.40 11.56 18.22
CA GLY A 226 -1.37 12.60 18.58
C GLY A 226 -2.35 12.94 17.45
N ALA A 227 -2.49 12.06 16.46
CA ALA A 227 -3.35 12.29 15.30
C ALA A 227 -4.84 12.25 15.69
N GLU A 228 -5.61 13.20 15.18
CA GLU A 228 -7.05 13.32 15.39
C GLU A 228 -7.80 13.36 14.04
N GLY A 229 -9.10 13.04 14.07
CA GLY A 229 -9.98 13.08 12.89
C GLY A 229 -9.50 12.19 11.73
N ALA A 230 -9.53 12.73 10.50
CA ALA A 230 -9.16 11.98 9.29
C ALA A 230 -7.72 11.44 9.30
N VAL A 231 -6.80 12.12 9.99
CA VAL A 231 -5.40 11.68 10.12
C VAL A 231 -5.28 10.44 11.01
N LEU A 232 -6.16 10.31 12.00
CA LEU A 232 -6.21 9.14 12.85
C LEU A 232 -6.66 7.90 12.06
N ASP A 233 -7.69 8.04 11.23
CA ASP A 233 -8.20 6.94 10.40
C ASP A 233 -7.22 6.54 9.30
N GLU A 234 -6.47 7.50 8.77
CA GLU A 234 -5.33 7.25 7.90
C GLU A 234 -4.26 6.40 8.62
N ALA A 235 -3.81 6.84 9.80
CA ALA A 235 -2.82 6.12 10.60
C ALA A 235 -3.29 4.71 11.01
N LYS A 236 -4.58 4.52 11.28
CA LYS A 236 -5.18 3.18 11.52
C LYS A 236 -5.06 2.30 10.28
N ASN A 237 -5.38 2.80 9.08
CA ASN A 237 -5.32 2.01 7.85
C ASN A 237 -3.89 1.62 7.47
N ILE A 238 -2.94 2.54 7.65
CA ILE A 238 -1.51 2.26 7.45
C ILE A 238 -1.07 1.14 8.38
N ASN A 239 -1.40 1.25 9.67
CA ASN A 239 -1.06 0.23 10.65
C ASN A 239 -1.83 -1.07 10.47
N LYS A 240 -3.02 -1.07 9.85
CA LYS A 240 -3.76 -2.29 9.50
C LYS A 240 -2.94 -3.16 8.54
N SER A 241 -2.37 -2.57 7.50
CA SER A 241 -1.52 -3.32 6.54
C SER A 241 -0.24 -3.86 7.19
N LEU A 242 0.42 -3.08 8.06
CA LEU A 242 1.58 -3.55 8.83
C LEU A 242 1.23 -4.62 9.87
N SER A 243 0.04 -4.54 10.48
CA SER A 243 -0.47 -5.55 11.41
C SER A 243 -0.77 -6.85 10.67
N ALA A 244 -1.40 -6.78 9.50
CA ALA A 244 -1.61 -7.94 8.62
C ALA A 244 -0.29 -8.61 8.23
N LEU A 245 0.73 -7.82 7.88
CA LEU A 245 2.09 -8.32 7.63
C LEU A 245 2.67 -9.04 8.86
N GLY A 246 2.52 -8.44 10.05
CA GLY A 246 2.94 -9.05 11.31
C GLY A 246 2.22 -10.38 11.61
N ASN A 247 0.93 -10.48 11.30
CA ASN A 247 0.14 -11.70 11.45
C ASN A 247 0.59 -12.79 10.48
N VAL A 248 0.82 -12.45 9.21
CA VAL A 248 1.37 -13.37 8.20
C VAL A 248 2.73 -13.91 8.63
N ILE A 249 3.64 -13.04 9.07
CA ILE A 249 4.97 -13.44 9.56
C ILE A 249 4.86 -14.33 10.79
N SER A 250 3.97 -14.01 11.74
CA SER A 250 3.81 -14.82 12.95
C SER A 250 3.24 -16.21 12.62
N ALA A 251 2.25 -16.29 11.74
CA ALA A 251 1.68 -17.56 11.29
C ALA A 251 2.72 -18.43 10.56
N LEU A 252 3.55 -17.83 9.70
CA LEU A 252 4.62 -18.52 8.98
C LEU A 252 5.76 -18.95 9.91
N ALA A 253 6.11 -18.13 10.90
CA ALA A 253 7.16 -18.42 11.87
C ALA A 253 6.77 -19.55 12.83
N GLU A 254 5.50 -19.60 13.26
CA GLU A 254 4.98 -20.66 14.11
C GLU A 254 4.90 -22.00 13.36
N GLY A 255 4.59 -21.99 12.06
CA GLY A 255 4.54 -23.19 11.20
C GLY A 255 3.44 -24.20 11.56
N THR A 256 2.65 -23.93 12.60
CA THR A 256 1.56 -24.80 13.07
C THR A 256 0.22 -24.48 12.41
N LYS A 257 0.07 -23.28 11.85
CA LYS A 257 -1.18 -22.84 11.22
C LYS A 257 -1.24 -23.31 9.77
N THR A 258 -2.26 -24.08 9.44
CA THR A 258 -2.58 -24.50 8.06
C THR A 258 -2.98 -23.34 7.15
N HIS A 259 -3.54 -22.27 7.72
CA HIS A 259 -3.96 -21.09 6.99
C HIS A 259 -3.12 -19.86 7.36
N VAL A 260 -2.56 -19.19 6.35
CA VAL A 260 -1.80 -17.94 6.50
C VAL A 260 -2.66 -16.78 5.96
N PRO A 261 -2.90 -15.72 6.75
CA PRO A 261 -3.89 -14.69 6.43
C PRO A 261 -3.38 -13.63 5.44
N TYR A 262 -2.90 -14.03 4.25
CA TYR A 262 -2.43 -13.08 3.23
C TYR A 262 -3.51 -12.12 2.74
N ARG A 263 -4.79 -12.50 2.88
CA ARG A 263 -5.94 -11.73 2.39
C ARG A 263 -6.32 -10.53 3.27
N ASP A 264 -5.74 -10.40 4.46
CA ASP A 264 -6.07 -9.32 5.40
C ASP A 264 -5.66 -7.92 4.90
N SER A 265 -4.75 -7.84 3.92
CA SER A 265 -4.39 -6.59 3.24
C SER A 265 -3.98 -6.82 1.79
N LYS A 266 -4.13 -5.81 0.91
CA LYS A 266 -3.61 -5.91 -0.46
C LYS A 266 -2.09 -6.09 -0.51
N MET A 267 -1.39 -5.47 0.44
CA MET A 267 0.07 -5.57 0.57
C MET A 267 0.51 -7.02 0.80
N THR A 268 -0.09 -7.72 1.76
CA THR A 268 0.23 -9.12 2.06
C THR A 268 -0.17 -10.07 0.92
N ARG A 269 -1.18 -9.73 0.12
CA ARG A 269 -1.50 -10.49 -1.10
C ARG A 269 -0.43 -10.32 -2.17
N ILE A 270 0.00 -9.08 -2.46
CA ILE A 270 1.05 -8.82 -3.46
C ILE A 270 2.36 -9.51 -3.07
N LEU A 271 2.69 -9.49 -1.78
CA LEU A 271 3.93 -10.04 -1.23
C LEU A 271 3.81 -11.49 -0.79
N GLN A 272 2.71 -12.17 -1.11
CA GLN A 272 2.46 -13.56 -0.72
C GLN A 272 3.60 -14.47 -1.19
N ASP A 273 4.12 -14.26 -2.40
CA ASP A 273 5.23 -15.06 -2.92
C ASP A 273 6.56 -14.75 -2.19
N SER A 274 6.69 -13.52 -1.67
CA SER A 274 7.88 -13.07 -0.92
C SER A 274 7.99 -13.66 0.48
N LEU A 275 6.88 -14.07 1.08
CA LEU A 275 6.82 -14.56 2.45
C LEU A 275 6.19 -15.94 2.44
N GLY A 276 6.99 -17.00 2.51
CA GLY A 276 6.53 -18.39 2.45
C GLY A 276 6.33 -18.97 1.05
N GLY A 277 6.61 -18.21 -0.01
CA GLY A 277 6.46 -18.62 -1.41
C GLY A 277 7.76 -18.80 -2.18
N ASN A 278 7.67 -18.69 -3.51
CA ASN A 278 8.76 -18.84 -4.46
C ASN A 278 9.59 -17.56 -4.60
N CYS A 279 10.33 -17.17 -3.57
CA CYS A 279 11.10 -15.93 -3.61
C CYS A 279 12.31 -15.95 -2.67
N ARG A 280 13.40 -15.33 -3.11
CA ARG A 280 14.55 -14.99 -2.25
C ARG A 280 14.32 -13.65 -1.59
N THR A 281 14.17 -13.67 -0.28
CA THR A 281 13.74 -12.49 0.46
C THR A 281 14.84 -11.99 1.39
N THR A 282 15.20 -10.72 1.25
CA THR A 282 15.99 -9.97 2.22
C THR A 282 15.08 -8.97 2.94
N ILE A 283 15.15 -8.93 4.26
CA ILE A 283 14.48 -7.92 5.09
C ILE A 283 15.53 -7.04 5.74
N VAL A 284 15.54 -5.77 5.38
CA VAL A 284 16.37 -4.73 5.97
C VAL A 284 15.55 -3.99 7.02
N ILE A 285 15.83 -4.27 8.29
CA ILE A 285 15.22 -3.54 9.40
C ILE A 285 16.09 -2.33 9.76
N CYS A 286 15.50 -1.14 9.76
CA CYS A 286 16.16 0.12 10.04
C CYS A 286 15.74 0.62 11.43
N CYS A 287 16.70 0.84 12.32
CA CYS A 287 16.46 1.25 13.70
C CYS A 287 17.21 2.54 14.05
N SER A 288 16.60 3.35 14.92
CA SER A 288 17.24 4.52 15.52
C SER A 288 17.89 4.15 16.87
N PRO A 289 19.16 4.52 17.12
CA PRO A 289 19.82 4.26 18.40
C PRO A 289 19.36 5.19 19.55
N SER A 290 18.54 6.20 19.26
CA SER A 290 18.02 7.13 20.28
C SER A 290 17.17 6.43 21.33
N ILE A 291 17.37 6.81 22.60
CA ILE A 291 16.59 6.33 23.76
C ILE A 291 15.09 6.64 23.57
N PHE A 292 14.77 7.79 22.97
CA PHE A 292 13.37 8.17 22.68
C PHE A 292 12.65 7.12 21.80
N ASN A 293 13.40 6.44 20.94
CA ASN A 293 12.93 5.47 19.97
C ASN A 293 13.10 4.01 20.45
N GLU A 294 13.46 3.78 21.72
CA GLU A 294 13.79 2.46 22.22
C GLU A 294 12.62 1.46 22.07
N ALA A 295 11.39 1.88 22.37
CA ALA A 295 10.21 1.02 22.30
C ALA A 295 9.88 0.56 20.86
N GLU A 296 10.02 1.45 19.88
CA GLU A 296 9.80 1.14 18.46
C GLU A 296 10.95 0.30 17.89
N THR A 297 12.18 0.59 18.33
CA THR A 297 13.37 -0.21 18.00
C THR A 297 13.20 -1.65 18.51
N LYS A 298 12.78 -1.85 19.76
CA LYS A 298 12.47 -3.18 20.30
C LYS A 298 11.41 -3.90 19.47
N SER A 299 10.34 -3.20 19.09
CA SER A 299 9.27 -3.77 18.25
C SER A 299 9.80 -4.21 16.88
N THR A 300 10.65 -3.38 16.26
CA THR A 300 11.30 -3.64 14.97
C THR A 300 12.25 -4.83 15.04
N LEU A 301 13.03 -4.95 16.13
CA LEU A 301 13.94 -6.08 16.34
C LEU A 301 13.17 -7.40 16.54
N MET A 302 12.06 -7.38 17.29
CA MET A 302 11.19 -8.55 17.49
C MET A 302 10.48 -8.97 16.19
N PHE A 303 10.16 -8.02 15.31
CA PHE A 303 9.65 -8.32 13.97
C PHE A 303 10.71 -9.07 13.15
N GLY A 304 11.93 -8.55 13.09
CA GLY A 304 13.02 -9.18 12.33
C GLY A 304 13.36 -10.58 12.83
N GLN A 305 13.34 -10.81 14.15
CA GLN A 305 13.59 -12.15 14.71
C GLN A 305 12.56 -13.18 14.27
N ARG A 306 11.28 -12.81 14.22
CA ARG A 306 10.21 -13.69 13.73
C ARG A 306 10.33 -13.93 12.23
N ALA A 307 10.61 -12.89 11.46
CA ALA A 307 10.72 -13.01 10.01
C ALA A 307 11.89 -13.91 9.58
N LYS A 308 12.98 -13.95 10.35
CA LYS A 308 14.15 -14.81 10.09
C LYS A 308 13.82 -16.31 10.10
N THR A 309 12.80 -16.75 10.84
CA THR A 309 12.49 -18.19 10.98
C THR A 309 11.58 -18.72 9.88
N ILE A 310 11.10 -17.86 8.98
CA ILE A 310 10.25 -18.24 7.85
C ILE A 310 11.06 -19.09 6.85
N LYS A 311 10.42 -20.02 6.15
CA LYS A 311 11.03 -20.83 5.09
C LYS A 311 10.33 -20.59 3.76
N ASN A 312 11.09 -20.17 2.75
CA ASN A 312 10.59 -19.97 1.39
C ASN A 312 10.96 -21.15 0.47
N THR A 313 10.11 -21.40 -0.52
CA THR A 313 10.24 -22.46 -1.53
C THR A 313 10.77 -21.90 -2.85
N VAL A 314 12.06 -21.58 -2.86
CA VAL A 314 12.73 -20.97 -4.02
C VAL A 314 12.92 -21.95 -5.18
N SER A 315 12.52 -21.53 -6.39
CA SER A 315 12.61 -22.24 -7.67
C SER A 315 12.79 -21.25 -8.83
N VAL A 316 13.44 -21.69 -9.91
CA VAL A 316 13.70 -20.86 -11.11
C VAL A 316 12.44 -20.79 -11.95
N ASN A 317 12.05 -19.60 -12.41
CA ASN A 317 10.95 -19.43 -13.35
C ASN A 317 11.48 -19.61 -14.78
N LEU A 318 11.47 -20.87 -15.24
CA LEU A 318 11.82 -21.27 -16.59
C LEU A 318 10.55 -21.54 -17.39
N GLU A 319 10.40 -20.84 -18.51
CA GLU A 319 9.41 -21.15 -19.52
C GLU A 319 10.08 -22.05 -20.58
N LEU A 320 9.60 -23.30 -20.62
CA LEU A 320 10.10 -24.32 -21.54
C LEU A 320 9.54 -24.10 -22.95
N THR A 321 10.30 -24.52 -23.96
CA THR A 321 9.84 -24.47 -25.36
C THR A 321 8.66 -25.41 -25.60
N ALA A 322 7.90 -25.19 -26.67
CA ALA A 322 6.78 -26.06 -27.04
C ALA A 322 7.22 -27.53 -27.23
N GLU A 323 8.42 -27.74 -27.76
CA GLU A 323 9.01 -29.08 -27.95
C GLU A 323 9.39 -29.74 -26.62
N GLU A 324 10.02 -29.00 -25.71
CA GLU A 324 10.34 -29.50 -24.38
C GLU A 324 9.08 -29.82 -23.57
N TRP A 325 8.04 -28.98 -23.70
CA TRP A 325 6.71 -29.25 -23.15
C TRP A 325 6.10 -30.52 -23.73
N LYS A 326 6.16 -30.70 -25.05
CA LYS A 326 5.65 -31.90 -25.72
C LYS A 326 6.38 -33.16 -25.24
N LYS A 327 7.70 -33.12 -25.13
CA LYS A 327 8.52 -34.24 -24.64
C LYS A 327 8.21 -34.57 -23.18
N LYS A 328 8.04 -33.55 -22.32
CA LYS A 328 7.60 -33.74 -20.93
C LYS A 328 6.21 -34.35 -20.87
N TYR A 329 5.28 -33.86 -21.69
CA TYR A 329 3.92 -34.36 -21.76
C TYR A 329 3.87 -35.82 -22.22
N GLU A 330 4.62 -36.21 -23.25
CA GLU A 330 4.70 -37.60 -23.73
C GLU A 330 5.24 -38.53 -22.63
N LYS A 331 6.33 -38.14 -21.96
CA LYS A 331 6.89 -38.92 -20.84
C LYS A 331 5.89 -39.09 -19.69
N GLU A 332 5.15 -38.03 -19.36
CA GLU A 332 4.16 -38.09 -18.28
C GLU A 332 2.90 -38.86 -18.69
N LYS A 333 2.52 -38.81 -19.97
CA LYS A 333 1.46 -39.61 -20.57
C LYS A 333 1.79 -41.10 -20.52
N ASP A 334 3.03 -41.48 -20.84
CA ASP A 334 3.49 -42.87 -20.77
C ASP A 334 3.50 -43.38 -19.33
N LYS A 335 4.00 -42.59 -18.37
CA LYS A 335 3.88 -42.94 -16.94
C LYS A 335 2.44 -43.11 -16.50
N ASN A 336 1.54 -42.20 -16.91
CA ASN A 336 0.12 -42.30 -16.58
C ASN A 336 -0.50 -43.58 -17.15
N LYS A 337 -0.09 -43.96 -18.36
CA LYS A 337 -0.52 -45.22 -18.98
C LYS A 337 -0.02 -46.42 -18.17
N SER A 338 1.25 -46.45 -17.77
CA SER A 338 1.81 -47.50 -16.91
C SER A 338 1.10 -47.58 -15.57
N LEU A 339 0.86 -46.44 -14.90
CA LEU A 339 0.13 -46.39 -13.63
C LEU A 339 -1.31 -46.88 -13.76
N LYS A 340 -2.01 -46.53 -14.86
CA LYS A 340 -3.36 -47.05 -15.13
C LYS A 340 -3.38 -48.55 -15.33
N ASN A 341 -2.38 -49.11 -16.02
CA ASN A 341 -2.26 -50.56 -16.18
C ASN A 341 -2.04 -51.25 -14.83
N VAL A 342 -1.20 -50.68 -13.96
CA VAL A 342 -0.99 -51.19 -12.60
C VAL A 342 -2.27 -51.13 -11.79
N ILE A 343 -3.00 -50.01 -11.83
CA ILE A 343 -4.30 -49.88 -11.14
C ILE A 343 -5.29 -50.95 -11.64
N GLN A 344 -5.39 -51.13 -12.95
CA GLN A 344 -6.30 -52.12 -13.53
C GLN A 344 -5.95 -53.55 -13.10
N HIS A 345 -4.66 -53.87 -13.03
CA HIS A 345 -4.21 -55.19 -12.57
C HIS A 345 -4.51 -55.40 -11.09
N LEU A 346 -4.25 -54.39 -10.25
CA LEU A 346 -4.58 -54.42 -8.83
C LEU A 346 -6.10 -54.52 -8.61
N GLU A 347 -6.93 -53.86 -9.43
CA GLU A 347 -8.39 -53.97 -9.36
C GLU A 347 -8.90 -55.37 -9.72
N LEU A 348 -8.29 -56.01 -10.73
CA LEU A 348 -8.61 -57.40 -11.11
C LEU A 348 -8.23 -58.37 -10.00
N GLU A 349 -7.06 -58.19 -9.40
CA GLU A 349 -6.60 -58.96 -8.26
C GLU A 349 -7.59 -58.81 -7.09
N LEU A 350 -7.93 -57.58 -6.73
CA LEU A 350 -8.84 -57.26 -5.62
C LEU A 350 -10.26 -57.83 -5.86
N ASN A 351 -10.71 -57.90 -7.11
CA ASN A 351 -11.98 -58.55 -7.45
C ASN A 351 -11.93 -60.08 -7.27
N ARG A 352 -10.81 -60.74 -7.60
CA ARG A 352 -10.62 -62.17 -7.32
C ARG A 352 -10.67 -62.45 -5.81
N TRP A 353 -9.94 -61.67 -5.03
CA TRP A 353 -9.99 -61.73 -3.56
C TRP A 353 -11.42 -61.54 -3.02
N ARG A 354 -12.18 -60.59 -3.56
CA ARG A 354 -13.59 -60.34 -3.18
C ARG A 354 -14.54 -61.47 -3.56
N ASN A 355 -14.24 -62.21 -4.61
CA ASN A 355 -15.02 -63.36 -5.06
C ASN A 355 -14.64 -64.67 -4.32
N GLY A 356 -13.70 -64.61 -3.37
CA GLY A 356 -13.27 -65.75 -2.55
C GLY A 356 -12.19 -66.62 -3.20
N GLU A 357 -11.56 -66.16 -4.28
CA GLU A 357 -10.41 -66.82 -4.91
C GLU A 357 -9.11 -66.31 -4.29
N ALA A 358 -8.21 -67.22 -3.91
CA ALA A 358 -6.87 -66.88 -3.45
C ALA A 358 -5.94 -66.67 -4.65
N VAL A 359 -5.26 -65.52 -4.72
CA VAL A 359 -4.27 -65.24 -5.77
C VAL A 359 -2.90 -65.78 -5.34
N PRO A 360 -2.27 -66.69 -6.11
CA PRO A 360 -0.93 -67.21 -5.80
C PRO A 360 0.12 -66.10 -5.63
N GLU A 361 1.08 -66.25 -4.72
CA GLU A 361 2.11 -65.22 -4.41
C GLU A 361 2.95 -64.82 -5.65
N ASP A 362 3.06 -65.71 -6.62
CA ASP A 362 3.72 -65.53 -7.92
C ASP A 362 2.91 -64.68 -8.92
N GLU A 363 1.60 -64.54 -8.72
CA GLU A 363 0.71 -63.66 -9.51
C GLU A 363 0.42 -62.31 -8.82
N GLN A 364 0.81 -62.14 -7.57
CA GLN A 364 0.62 -60.90 -6.81
C GLN A 364 1.65 -59.84 -7.22
N ILE A 365 1.20 -58.60 -7.44
CA ILE A 365 2.11 -57.50 -7.77
C ILE A 365 2.90 -57.10 -6.51
N SER A 366 4.17 -57.50 -6.44
CA SER A 366 5.13 -56.99 -5.46
C SER A 366 5.52 -55.54 -5.80
N ALA A 367 5.76 -54.73 -4.77
CA ALA A 367 6.24 -53.35 -4.91
C ALA A 367 7.55 -53.20 -5.72
N LYS A 368 8.27 -54.31 -5.95
CA LYS A 368 9.55 -54.35 -6.69
C LYS A 368 9.40 -54.57 -8.21
N ASP A 369 8.25 -55.02 -8.71
CA ASP A 369 8.08 -55.46 -10.12
C ASP A 369 7.50 -54.40 -11.07
N GLN A 370 7.45 -53.14 -10.65
CA GLN A 370 6.86 -52.01 -11.39
C GLN A 370 7.50 -51.67 -12.76
N LYS A 371 8.49 -52.43 -13.27
CA LYS A 371 9.23 -52.05 -14.49
C LYS A 371 9.21 -53.01 -15.67
N ASN A 372 8.86 -54.29 -15.54
CA ASN A 372 8.89 -55.19 -16.70
C ASN A 372 7.82 -56.27 -16.55
N LEU A 373 6.82 -56.27 -17.43
CA LEU A 373 5.98 -57.44 -17.70
C LEU A 373 5.57 -57.43 -19.19
N GLU A 374 6.10 -58.41 -19.93
CA GLU A 374 5.53 -58.92 -21.20
C GLU A 374 4.97 -60.34 -20.95
N PRO A 375 3.99 -60.80 -21.75
CA PRO A 375 3.20 -62.00 -21.43
C PRO A 375 3.80 -63.28 -22.01
N CYS A 376 3.75 -64.38 -21.26
CA CYS A 376 3.94 -65.73 -21.79
C CYS A 376 2.97 -66.75 -21.18
N ASP A 377 2.31 -67.49 -22.08
CA ASP A 377 1.41 -68.63 -21.88
C ASP A 377 2.11 -69.94 -21.45
N ASN A 378 1.38 -70.75 -20.68
CA ASN A 378 1.12 -72.21 -20.82
C ASN A 378 1.22 -73.04 -19.52
N THR A 379 0.06 -73.61 -19.16
CA THR A 379 -0.24 -74.79 -18.28
C THR A 379 0.25 -76.11 -18.95
N PRO A 380 0.08 -77.38 -18.44
CA PRO A 380 -0.58 -77.93 -17.22
C PRO A 380 0.04 -79.23 -16.59
N ILE A 381 -0.74 -79.92 -15.70
CA ILE A 381 -0.86 -81.39 -15.38
C ILE A 381 -0.43 -81.78 -13.94
N ILE A 382 -1.08 -82.63 -13.10
CA ILE A 382 -2.45 -83.11 -12.77
C ILE A 382 -2.30 -84.30 -11.75
N ASP A 383 -3.19 -84.36 -10.73
CA ASP A 383 -3.80 -85.50 -9.97
C ASP A 383 -3.02 -86.46 -9.03
N ASN A 384 -3.44 -86.55 -7.73
CA ASN A 384 -4.37 -87.50 -7.04
C ASN A 384 -3.69 -88.82 -6.56
N ILE A 385 -4.04 -89.55 -5.49
CA ILE A 385 -4.93 -89.50 -4.31
C ILE A 385 -4.43 -90.63 -3.33
N THR A 386 -4.75 -90.49 -2.04
CA THR A 386 -4.70 -91.36 -0.82
C THR A 386 -4.90 -92.89 -0.97
N PRO A 387 -4.59 -93.82 0.01
CA PRO A 387 -5.17 -93.80 1.40
C PRO A 387 -4.53 -94.63 2.59
N VAL A 388 -5.03 -94.33 3.81
CA VAL A 388 -5.41 -95.24 4.96
C VAL A 388 -4.41 -95.76 6.04
N VAL A 389 -4.55 -95.19 7.25
CA VAL A 389 -4.82 -95.71 8.63
C VAL A 389 -3.80 -96.58 9.44
N ALA A 390 -3.33 -95.93 10.51
CA ALA A 390 -3.10 -96.34 11.92
C ALA A 390 -1.95 -97.30 12.31
N SER A 391 -0.93 -96.69 12.89
CA SER A 391 -0.47 -97.01 14.26
C SER A 391 0.31 -95.79 14.76
N ILE A 392 -0.05 -95.20 15.92
CA ILE A 392 0.62 -94.00 16.44
C ILE A 392 2.07 -94.37 16.79
N SER A 393 2.95 -94.20 15.80
CA SER A 393 4.39 -94.27 15.93
C SER A 393 4.87 -93.02 16.66
N THR A 394 6.11 -93.06 17.15
CA THR A 394 6.82 -91.92 17.73
C THR A 394 6.80 -90.67 16.84
N GLU A 395 6.54 -90.80 15.53
CA GLU A 395 6.46 -89.71 14.56
C GLU A 395 5.11 -88.97 14.61
N GLU A 396 3.99 -89.66 14.90
CA GLU A 396 2.69 -88.98 15.08
C GLU A 396 2.65 -88.18 16.37
N LYS A 397 3.34 -88.65 17.42
CA LYS A 397 3.53 -87.90 18.66
C LYS A 397 4.38 -86.64 18.45
N GLN A 398 5.43 -86.73 17.63
CA GLN A 398 6.20 -85.56 17.20
C GLN A 398 5.37 -84.58 16.37
N LYS A 399 4.50 -85.06 15.48
CA LYS A 399 3.57 -84.20 14.73
C LYS A 399 2.60 -83.46 15.64
N TYR A 400 2.01 -84.14 16.63
CA TYR A 400 1.13 -83.46 17.59
C TYR A 400 1.88 -82.45 18.47
N ASP A 401 3.14 -82.74 18.86
CA ASP A 401 3.96 -81.79 19.60
C ASP A 401 4.36 -80.57 18.74
N GLU A 402 4.65 -80.78 17.44
CA GLU A 402 4.88 -79.70 16.47
C GLU A 402 3.61 -78.88 16.20
N GLU A 403 2.45 -79.52 16.13
CA GLU A 403 1.15 -78.88 15.92
C GLU A 403 0.73 -78.05 17.15
N ILE A 404 0.98 -78.56 18.37
CA ILE A 404 0.81 -77.81 19.61
C ILE A 404 1.75 -76.60 19.65
N ALA A 405 3.01 -76.76 19.27
CA ALA A 405 3.96 -75.65 19.20
C ALA A 405 3.55 -74.61 18.15
N SER A 406 3.00 -75.03 17.01
CA SER A 406 2.44 -74.16 15.97
C SER A 406 1.23 -73.38 16.48
N LEU A 407 0.33 -74.04 17.21
CA LEU A 407 -0.86 -73.40 17.81
C LEU A 407 -0.49 -72.38 18.89
N TYR A 408 0.52 -72.66 19.73
CA TYR A 408 1.04 -71.66 20.68
C TYR A 408 1.64 -70.45 19.96
N ARG A 409 2.34 -70.66 18.84
CA ARG A 409 2.87 -69.57 18.02
C ARG A 409 1.77 -68.70 17.41
N GLN A 410 0.71 -69.33 16.89
CA GLN A 410 -0.45 -68.62 16.36
C GLN A 410 -1.19 -67.84 17.46
N LEU A 411 -1.20 -68.34 18.69
CA LEU A 411 -1.81 -67.63 19.81
C LEU A 411 -1.00 -66.38 20.18
N ASP A 412 0.34 -66.49 20.23
CA ASP A 412 1.23 -65.35 20.45
C ASP A 412 1.08 -64.30 19.33
N ASP A 413 1.03 -64.72 18.05
CA ASP A 413 0.81 -63.82 16.91
C ASP A 413 -0.55 -63.10 17.00
N LYS A 414 -1.59 -63.80 17.49
CA LYS A 414 -2.92 -63.23 17.70
C LYS A 414 -2.97 -62.26 18.88
N ASP A 415 -2.24 -62.54 19.96
CA ASP A 415 -2.11 -61.62 21.09
C ASP A 415 -1.36 -60.33 20.68
N ASP A 416 -0.34 -60.44 19.83
CA ASP A 416 0.35 -59.29 19.24
C ASP A 416 -0.59 -58.46 18.33
N GLU A 417 -1.43 -59.13 17.54
CA GLU A 417 -2.44 -58.47 16.69
C GLU A 417 -3.50 -57.73 17.53
N ILE A 418 -3.98 -58.35 18.62
CA ILE A 418 -4.91 -57.73 19.58
C ILE A 418 -4.27 -56.51 20.25
N ASN A 419 -2.99 -56.59 20.61
CA ASN A 419 -2.28 -55.48 21.24
C ASN A 419 -2.10 -54.30 20.26
N GLN A 420 -1.80 -54.58 18.99
CA GLN A 420 -1.72 -53.55 17.94
C GLN A 420 -3.09 -52.89 17.70
N GLN A 421 -4.17 -53.67 17.64
CA GLN A 421 -5.53 -53.12 17.50
C GLN A 421 -5.94 -52.27 18.71
N SER A 422 -5.57 -52.68 19.93
CA SER A 422 -5.85 -51.93 21.15
C SER A 422 -5.12 -50.57 21.17
N GLN A 423 -3.84 -50.54 20.75
CA GLN A 423 -3.09 -49.29 20.61
C GLN A 423 -3.68 -48.37 19.53
N LEU A 424 -4.13 -48.93 18.42
CA LEU A 424 -4.81 -48.16 17.37
C LEU A 424 -6.13 -47.57 17.86
N ALA A 425 -6.92 -48.34 18.61
CA ALA A 425 -8.18 -47.88 19.19
C ALA A 425 -7.97 -46.72 20.19
N GLU A 426 -6.97 -46.80 21.06
CA GLU A 426 -6.66 -45.71 22.01
C GLU A 426 -6.20 -44.44 21.26
N LYS A 427 -5.43 -44.61 20.18
CA LYS A 427 -5.00 -43.48 19.32
C LYS A 427 -6.17 -42.81 18.61
N LEU A 428 -7.11 -43.59 18.08
CA LEU A 428 -8.33 -43.07 17.44
C LEU A 428 -9.23 -42.34 18.45
N LYS A 429 -9.34 -42.87 19.67
CA LYS A 429 -10.08 -42.24 20.77
C LYS A 429 -9.47 -40.89 21.17
N GLN A 430 -8.14 -40.80 21.25
CA GLN A 430 -7.47 -39.53 21.50
C GLN A 430 -7.74 -38.52 20.36
N GLN A 431 -7.68 -38.96 19.11
CA GLN A 431 -8.00 -38.09 17.96
C GLN A 431 -9.45 -37.59 17.99
N MET A 432 -10.41 -38.40 18.44
CA MET A 432 -11.80 -37.95 18.62
C MET A 432 -11.93 -36.88 19.70
N LEU A 433 -11.26 -37.05 20.84
CA LEU A 433 -11.28 -36.05 21.93
C LEU A 433 -10.70 -34.72 21.47
N ASP A 434 -9.56 -34.74 20.76
CA ASP A 434 -8.93 -33.54 20.23
C ASP A 434 -9.86 -32.84 19.19
N GLN A 435 -10.60 -33.61 18.39
CA GLN A 435 -11.60 -33.07 17.46
C GLN A 435 -12.82 -32.46 18.17
N GLU A 436 -13.32 -33.08 19.24
CA GLU A 436 -14.41 -32.51 20.04
C GLU A 436 -14.01 -31.19 20.71
N GLU A 437 -12.79 -31.11 21.24
CA GLU A 437 -12.27 -29.87 21.82
C GLU A 437 -12.14 -28.76 20.76
N LEU A 438 -11.65 -29.10 19.56
CA LEU A 438 -11.56 -28.17 18.45
C LEU A 438 -12.94 -27.66 18.01
N LEU A 439 -13.94 -28.54 17.93
CA LEU A 439 -15.32 -28.16 17.62
C LEU A 439 -15.91 -27.26 18.70
N ALA A 440 -15.65 -27.54 19.98
CA ALA A 440 -16.09 -26.69 21.09
C ALA A 440 -15.40 -25.32 21.11
N SER A 441 -14.13 -25.23 20.72
CA SER A 441 -13.44 -23.95 20.51
C SER A 441 -14.06 -23.18 19.34
N THR A 442 -14.26 -23.85 18.21
CA THR A 442 -14.80 -23.22 16.99
C THR A 442 -16.21 -22.66 17.21
N ARG A 443 -17.05 -23.37 17.98
CA ARG A 443 -18.39 -22.87 18.36
C ARG A 443 -18.31 -21.60 19.21
N ARG A 444 -17.42 -21.55 20.21
CA ARG A 444 -17.21 -20.35 21.03
C ARG A 444 -16.72 -19.16 20.21
N ASP A 445 -15.85 -19.41 19.25
CA ASP A 445 -15.35 -18.35 18.36
C ASP A 445 -16.45 -17.87 17.40
N TYR A 446 -17.30 -18.79 16.91
CA TYR A 446 -18.47 -18.43 16.10
C TYR A 446 -19.47 -17.55 16.86
N GLU A 447 -19.76 -17.88 18.13
CA GLU A 447 -20.62 -17.06 19.00
C GLU A 447 -20.04 -15.65 19.20
N LYS A 448 -18.74 -15.52 19.49
CA LYS A 448 -18.08 -14.21 19.61
C LYS A 448 -18.15 -13.39 18.33
N ILE A 449 -17.92 -14.02 17.17
CA ILE A 449 -18.02 -13.36 15.87
C ILE A 449 -19.46 -12.87 15.63
N GLN A 450 -20.46 -13.65 16.02
CA GLN A 450 -21.86 -13.30 15.87
C GLN A 450 -22.26 -12.13 16.78
N GLU A 451 -21.74 -12.07 18.01
CA GLU A 451 -21.89 -10.92 18.91
C GLU A 451 -21.23 -9.65 18.34
N GLU A 452 -20.01 -9.75 17.82
CA GLU A 452 -19.32 -8.63 17.18
C GLU A 452 -20.04 -8.14 15.93
N LEU A 453 -20.57 -9.05 15.10
CA LEU A 453 -21.36 -8.70 13.93
C LEU A 453 -22.61 -7.90 14.32
N THR A 454 -23.30 -8.33 15.38
CA THR A 454 -24.48 -7.65 15.89
C THR A 454 -24.13 -6.26 16.44
N ARG A 455 -23.00 -6.15 17.17
CA ARG A 455 -22.50 -4.86 17.65
C ARG A 455 -22.18 -3.90 16.49
N LEU A 456 -21.47 -4.38 15.47
CA LEU A 456 -21.12 -3.60 14.29
C LEU A 456 -22.35 -3.17 13.49
N GLN A 457 -23.40 -4.00 13.42
CA GLN A 457 -24.67 -3.62 12.78
C GLN A 457 -25.34 -2.46 13.52
N ILE A 458 -25.34 -2.47 14.85
CA ILE A 458 -25.90 -1.38 15.67
C ILE A 458 -25.10 -0.09 15.47
N GLU A 459 -23.76 -0.17 15.52
CA GLU A 459 -22.88 0.99 15.26
C GLU A 459 -23.08 1.55 13.83
N ASN A 460 -23.32 0.68 12.84
CA ASN A 460 -23.56 1.10 11.46
C ASN A 460 -24.89 1.84 11.30
N GLU A 461 -25.96 1.37 11.94
CA GLU A 461 -27.25 2.07 11.92
C GLU A 461 -27.17 3.42 12.64
N ALA A 462 -26.50 3.48 13.81
CA ALA A 462 -26.27 4.77 14.50
C ALA A 462 -25.50 5.77 13.61
N ALA A 463 -24.45 5.32 12.92
CA ALA A 463 -23.70 6.17 12.01
C ALA A 463 -24.54 6.63 10.80
N LYS A 464 -25.48 5.82 10.30
CA LYS A 464 -26.41 6.24 9.24
C LYS A 464 -27.34 7.34 9.71
N ASP A 465 -27.83 7.27 10.95
CA ASP A 465 -28.67 8.30 11.53
C ASP A 465 -27.90 9.63 11.67
N GLU A 466 -26.65 9.59 12.14
CA GLU A 466 -25.77 10.78 12.19
C GLU A 466 -25.56 11.39 10.80
N VAL A 467 -25.30 10.57 9.77
CA VAL A 467 -25.15 11.06 8.38
C VAL A 467 -26.44 11.73 7.89
N LYS A 468 -27.60 11.19 8.25
CA LYS A 468 -28.89 11.75 7.88
C LYS A 468 -29.12 13.12 8.53
N GLU A 469 -28.75 13.30 9.79
CA GLU A 469 -28.81 14.59 10.47
C GLU A 469 -27.88 15.62 9.81
N VAL A 470 -26.66 15.23 9.46
CA VAL A 470 -25.71 16.13 8.77
C VAL A 470 -26.23 16.54 7.39
N LEU A 471 -26.82 15.61 6.63
CA LEU A 471 -27.41 15.93 5.33
C LEU A 471 -28.56 16.93 5.45
N GLN A 472 -29.42 16.77 6.46
CA GLN A 472 -30.51 17.70 6.72
C GLN A 472 -29.99 19.10 7.08
N ALA A 473 -28.95 19.20 7.91
CA ALA A 473 -28.31 20.47 8.24
C ALA A 473 -27.66 21.14 7.02
N LEU A 474 -27.09 20.37 6.10
CA LEU A 474 -26.54 20.89 4.85
C LEU A 474 -27.62 21.42 3.90
N GLU A 475 -28.77 20.75 3.81
CA GLU A 475 -29.92 21.25 3.04
C GLU A 475 -30.44 22.58 3.60
N GLU A 476 -30.58 22.70 4.93
CA GLU A 476 -30.98 23.95 5.57
C GLU A 476 -29.97 25.08 5.33
N LEU A 477 -28.66 24.76 5.38
CA LEU A 477 -27.61 25.73 5.09
C LEU A 477 -27.65 26.21 3.63
N ALA A 478 -27.90 25.30 2.69
CA ALA A 478 -28.02 25.64 1.27
C ALA A 478 -29.20 26.59 1.01
N VAL A 479 -30.36 26.32 1.62
CA VAL A 479 -31.53 27.20 1.51
C VAL A 479 -31.25 28.58 2.10
N ASN A 480 -30.58 28.64 3.26
CA ASN A 480 -30.19 29.91 3.88
C ASN A 480 -29.18 30.70 3.01
N TYR A 481 -28.24 30.00 2.38
CA TYR A 481 -27.28 30.61 1.47
C TYR A 481 -27.96 31.23 0.26
N ASP A 482 -28.88 30.52 -0.39
CA ASP A 482 -29.64 31.04 -1.54
C ASP A 482 -30.47 32.27 -1.17
N GLN A 483 -31.14 32.25 -0.01
CA GLN A 483 -31.87 33.42 0.50
C GLN A 483 -30.94 34.63 0.71
N LYS A 484 -29.77 34.41 1.31
CA LYS A 484 -28.78 35.48 1.51
C LYS A 484 -28.19 35.99 0.21
N SER A 485 -27.96 35.12 -0.76
CA SER A 485 -27.51 35.50 -2.10
C SER A 485 -28.53 36.41 -2.78
N GLN A 486 -29.82 36.04 -2.72
CA GLN A 486 -30.90 36.86 -3.29
C GLN A 486 -31.00 38.24 -2.60
N GLU A 487 -30.89 38.29 -1.27
CA GLU A 487 -30.90 39.56 -0.52
C GLU A 487 -29.73 40.48 -0.92
N VAL A 488 -28.55 39.89 -1.18
CA VAL A 488 -27.37 40.64 -1.64
C VAL A 488 -27.57 41.17 -3.05
N GLU A 489 -28.14 40.39 -3.96
CA GLU A 489 -28.48 40.85 -5.32
C GLU A 489 -29.47 42.01 -5.30
N ASP A 490 -30.54 41.91 -4.51
CA ASP A 490 -31.56 42.96 -4.41
C ASP A 490 -30.97 44.26 -3.84
N LYS A 491 -30.14 44.16 -2.80
CA LYS A 491 -29.41 45.31 -2.24
C LYS A 491 -28.42 45.91 -3.23
N THR A 492 -27.77 45.09 -4.03
CA THR A 492 -26.83 45.56 -5.07
C THR A 492 -27.57 46.36 -6.13
N ARG A 493 -28.71 45.86 -6.63
CA ARG A 493 -29.56 46.59 -7.58
C ARG A 493 -30.08 47.91 -7.02
N ALA A 494 -30.51 47.93 -5.76
CA ALA A 494 -30.95 49.15 -5.10
C ALA A 494 -29.82 50.19 -4.99
N ASN A 495 -28.60 49.75 -4.69
CA ASN A 495 -27.43 50.62 -4.64
C ASN A 495 -27.06 51.19 -6.02
N GLU A 496 -27.16 50.40 -7.08
CA GLU A 496 -26.95 50.87 -8.46
C GLU A 496 -27.96 51.96 -8.83
N GLN A 497 -29.25 51.75 -8.53
CA GLN A 497 -30.29 52.76 -8.75
C GLN A 497 -30.02 54.06 -8.00
N LEU A 498 -29.62 53.97 -6.73
CA LEU A 498 -29.26 55.14 -5.93
C LEU A 498 -28.02 55.86 -6.47
N ALA A 499 -27.04 55.12 -7.00
CA ALA A 499 -25.85 55.69 -7.63
C ALA A 499 -26.21 56.47 -8.91
N ASP A 500 -27.11 55.92 -9.74
CA ASP A 500 -27.61 56.58 -10.94
C ASP A 500 -28.40 57.85 -10.62
N GLU A 501 -29.29 57.82 -9.61
CA GLU A 501 -30.00 59.00 -9.13
C GLU A 501 -29.05 60.08 -8.61
N LEU A 502 -28.02 59.67 -7.87
CA LEU A 502 -26.98 60.57 -7.36
C LEU A 502 -26.21 61.22 -8.51
N ALA A 503 -25.85 60.45 -9.54
CA ALA A 503 -25.17 60.95 -10.73
C ALA A 503 -26.04 61.97 -11.48
N GLN A 504 -27.33 61.67 -11.68
CA GLN A 504 -28.28 62.60 -12.30
C GLN A 504 -28.39 63.90 -11.49
N LYS A 505 -28.61 63.82 -10.18
CA LYS A 505 -28.69 65.01 -9.31
C LYS A 505 -27.40 65.83 -9.33
N SER A 506 -26.23 65.18 -9.38
CA SER A 506 -24.93 65.85 -9.50
C SER A 506 -24.80 66.64 -10.80
N THR A 507 -25.24 66.07 -11.94
CA THR A 507 -25.25 66.78 -13.22
C THR A 507 -26.16 68.01 -13.18
N VAL A 508 -27.38 67.87 -12.66
CA VAL A 508 -28.35 68.98 -12.51
C VAL A 508 -27.80 70.08 -11.61
N LEU A 509 -27.19 69.72 -10.48
CA LEU A 509 -26.55 70.67 -9.57
C LEU A 509 -25.46 71.45 -10.30
N THR A 510 -24.60 70.77 -11.06
CA THR A 510 -23.52 71.38 -11.82
C THR A 510 -24.05 72.36 -12.87
N THR A 511 -25.12 71.99 -13.58
CA THR A 511 -25.76 72.89 -14.57
C THR A 511 -26.36 74.13 -13.92
N THR A 512 -27.13 73.95 -12.84
CA THR A 512 -27.73 75.06 -12.09
C THR A 512 -26.66 76.00 -11.53
N GLN A 513 -25.53 75.45 -11.05
CA GLN A 513 -24.43 76.24 -10.51
C GLN A 513 -23.72 77.06 -11.60
N ARG A 514 -23.62 76.52 -12.82
CA ARG A 514 -23.14 77.26 -13.99
C ARG A 514 -24.09 78.40 -14.38
N GLU A 515 -25.40 78.15 -14.43
CA GLU A 515 -26.40 79.18 -14.74
C GLU A 515 -26.40 80.31 -13.70
N LEU A 516 -26.32 79.95 -12.41
CA LEU A 516 -26.19 80.91 -11.33
C LEU A 516 -24.94 81.79 -11.51
N GLY A 517 -23.81 81.20 -11.89
CA GLY A 517 -22.58 81.94 -12.19
C GLY A 517 -22.77 82.95 -13.32
N GLN A 518 -23.43 82.54 -14.42
CA GLN A 518 -23.72 83.44 -15.55
C GLN A 518 -24.65 84.60 -15.15
N LEU A 519 -25.69 84.32 -14.37
CA LEU A 519 -26.60 85.37 -13.87
C LEU A 519 -25.89 86.34 -12.92
N GLN A 520 -24.98 85.85 -12.07
CA GLN A 520 -24.17 86.71 -11.22
C GLN A 520 -23.24 87.62 -12.04
N GLU A 521 -22.62 87.11 -13.12
CA GLU A 521 -21.82 87.93 -14.04
C GLU A 521 -22.65 89.00 -14.74
N LEU A 522 -23.83 88.64 -15.26
CA LEU A 522 -24.76 89.59 -15.89
C LEU A 522 -25.23 90.66 -14.91
N SER A 523 -25.60 90.27 -13.69
CA SER A 523 -26.00 91.20 -12.62
C SER A 523 -24.87 92.16 -12.28
N ASN A 524 -23.64 91.66 -12.16
CA ASN A 524 -22.46 92.48 -11.92
C ASN A 524 -22.19 93.44 -13.09
N HIS A 525 -22.40 93.01 -14.34
CA HIS A 525 -22.25 93.87 -15.51
C HIS A 525 -23.32 94.98 -15.56
N GLN A 526 -24.57 94.65 -15.24
CA GLN A 526 -25.65 95.64 -15.12
C GLN A 526 -25.37 96.65 -14.01
N LYS A 527 -24.92 96.19 -12.83
CA LYS A 527 -24.52 97.09 -11.74
C LYS A 527 -23.41 98.04 -12.19
N LYS A 528 -22.37 97.55 -12.87
CA LYS A 528 -21.30 98.39 -13.42
C LYS A 528 -21.83 99.45 -14.40
N ARG A 529 -22.65 99.05 -15.39
CA ARG A 529 -23.27 100.00 -16.33
C ARG A 529 -24.15 101.03 -15.63
N ALA A 530 -24.96 100.61 -14.66
CA ALA A 530 -25.81 101.53 -13.90
C ALA A 530 -24.95 102.54 -13.11
N THR A 531 -23.85 102.09 -12.51
CA THR A 531 -22.87 102.99 -11.86
C THR A 531 -22.22 103.95 -12.85
N GLU A 532 -21.85 103.50 -14.05
CA GLU A 532 -21.30 104.36 -15.10
C GLU A 532 -22.30 105.42 -15.59
N ILE A 533 -23.55 105.03 -15.85
CA ILE A 533 -24.63 105.95 -16.25
C ILE A 533 -24.91 106.96 -15.13
N LEU A 534 -24.99 106.51 -13.87
CA LEU A 534 -25.17 107.39 -12.72
C LEU A 534 -24.03 108.41 -12.62
N ASN A 535 -22.78 107.97 -12.81
CA ASN A 535 -21.62 108.84 -12.81
C ASN A 535 -21.65 109.86 -13.95
N LEU A 536 -22.08 109.47 -15.16
CA LEU A 536 -22.26 110.38 -16.29
C LEU A 536 -23.36 111.42 -16.01
N LEU A 537 -24.52 110.99 -15.52
CA LEU A 537 -25.60 111.90 -15.15
C LEU A 537 -25.20 112.87 -14.04
N LEU A 538 -24.45 112.40 -13.03
CA LEU A 538 -23.90 113.26 -11.98
C LEU A 538 -22.88 114.27 -12.53
N LYS A 539 -22.08 113.87 -13.52
CA LYS A 539 -21.16 114.76 -14.22
C LYS A 539 -21.90 115.82 -15.03
N ASP A 540 -22.91 115.42 -15.81
CA ASP A 540 -23.75 116.33 -16.61
C ASP A 540 -24.52 117.30 -15.71
N LEU A 541 -25.06 116.83 -14.57
CA LEU A 541 -25.68 117.68 -13.54
C LEU A 541 -24.68 118.66 -12.92
N GLY A 542 -23.42 118.24 -12.72
CA GLY A 542 -22.34 119.11 -12.26
C GLY A 542 -21.98 120.18 -13.30
N GLU A 543 -21.94 119.83 -14.58
CA GLU A 543 -21.69 120.76 -15.69
C GLU A 543 -22.86 121.76 -15.86
N ILE A 544 -24.12 121.30 -15.75
CA ILE A 544 -25.31 122.16 -15.74
C ILE A 544 -25.33 123.06 -14.50
N GLY A 545 -24.98 122.52 -13.32
CA GLY A 545 -24.83 123.29 -12.09
C GLY A 545 -23.75 124.37 -12.19
N GLY A 546 -22.66 124.10 -12.91
CA GLY A 546 -21.62 125.08 -13.22
C GLY A 546 -22.05 126.17 -14.20
N ILE A 547 -23.03 125.91 -15.06
CA ILE A 547 -23.59 126.87 -16.02
C ILE A 547 -24.71 127.73 -15.39
N ILE A 548 -25.44 127.22 -14.39
CA ILE A 548 -26.64 127.85 -13.82
C ILE A 548 -26.42 128.48 -12.42
N GLY A 549 -25.28 128.22 -11.75
CA GLY A 549 -25.05 128.72 -10.39
C GLY A 549 -23.76 129.51 -10.20
N THR A 550 -23.83 130.86 -10.28
CA THR A 550 -23.07 131.68 -9.34
C THR A 550 -23.67 131.48 -7.94
N ASN A 551 -22.92 130.82 -7.06
CA ASN A 551 -22.80 131.06 -5.60
C ASN A 551 -22.66 129.75 -4.80
N ASP A 552 -21.62 129.77 -3.97
CA ASP A 552 -21.25 128.84 -2.91
C ASP A 552 -22.41 128.28 -2.08
N VAL A 553 -22.44 126.96 -1.86
CA VAL A 553 -22.72 126.37 -0.54
C VAL A 553 -21.91 125.08 -0.32
N LYS A 554 -21.31 125.04 0.87
CA LYS A 554 -20.37 124.07 1.43
C LYS A 554 -20.95 122.67 1.71
N THR A 555 -20.07 121.68 1.57
CA THR A 555 -19.93 120.41 2.32
C THR A 555 -20.92 120.11 3.45
N VAL A 556 -21.52 118.90 3.43
CA VAL A 556 -21.70 118.07 4.64
C VAL A 556 -21.58 116.57 4.28
N SER A 557 -20.64 115.93 4.95
CA SER A 557 -20.37 114.49 5.06
C SER A 557 -21.32 113.78 6.03
N TRP A 558 -21.88 112.60 5.68
CA TRP A 558 -22.36 111.63 6.67
C TRP A 558 -22.15 110.15 6.23
N LEU A 559 -21.18 109.54 6.91
CA LEU A 559 -21.06 108.16 7.45
C LEU A 559 -21.44 106.89 6.64
N SER A 560 -20.38 106.15 6.30
CA SER A 560 -20.05 104.77 6.73
C SER A 560 -21.16 103.81 7.19
N CYS A 561 -21.23 102.64 6.55
CA CYS A 561 -21.34 101.34 7.26
C CYS A 561 -21.02 100.16 6.33
N SER A 562 -19.91 99.47 6.62
CA SER A 562 -19.54 98.13 6.13
C SER A 562 -20.16 97.04 7.00
N PRO A 563 -20.42 95.84 6.45
CA PRO A 563 -20.15 94.62 7.22
C PRO A 563 -19.25 93.62 6.48
N SER A 564 -18.36 93.04 7.27
CA SER A 564 -17.37 92.00 6.97
C SER A 564 -17.99 90.62 6.67
N PRO A 565 -17.25 89.70 6.00
CA PRO A 565 -17.74 88.37 5.64
C PRO A 565 -17.61 87.37 6.80
N ARG A 566 -18.65 86.57 7.06
CA ARG A 566 -18.60 85.42 7.97
C ARG A 566 -18.22 84.15 7.21
N THR A 567 -17.03 83.67 7.49
CA THR A 567 -16.49 82.34 7.19
C THR A 567 -17.26 81.28 7.99
N LEU A 568 -17.81 80.26 7.33
CA LEU A 568 -18.34 79.05 7.99
C LEU A 568 -17.39 77.89 7.73
N LEU A 569 -16.80 77.40 8.83
CA LEU A 569 -15.88 76.27 8.92
C LEU A 569 -16.61 74.94 8.66
N PHE A 570 -16.05 74.16 7.74
CA PHE A 570 -16.33 72.73 7.57
C PHE A 570 -15.87 71.93 8.81
N LYS A 571 -16.71 71.04 9.31
CA LYS A 571 -16.31 69.90 10.17
C LYS A 571 -16.27 68.63 9.31
N PRO A 572 -15.20 67.82 9.36
CA PRO A 572 -15.19 66.52 8.70
C PRO A 572 -15.89 65.47 9.57
N TRP A 573 -16.71 64.63 8.93
CA TRP A 573 -17.35 63.45 9.51
C TRP A 573 -16.41 62.26 9.45
N VAL A 574 -16.45 61.45 10.51
CA VAL A 574 -15.57 60.31 10.81
C VAL A 574 -16.17 59.02 10.24
N GLU A 575 -15.35 58.21 9.56
CA GLU A 575 -15.64 56.82 9.18
C GLU A 575 -15.69 55.90 10.40
N PRO A 576 -16.56 54.87 10.44
CA PRO A 576 -16.39 53.76 11.36
C PRO A 576 -15.67 52.58 10.69
N SER A 577 -14.56 52.21 11.33
CA SER A 577 -13.77 51.01 11.10
C SER A 577 -14.57 49.71 11.25
N VAL A 578 -14.40 48.80 10.28
CA VAL A 578 -14.80 47.40 10.36
C VAL A 578 -13.68 46.60 11.00
N LYS A 579 -13.95 45.94 12.14
CA LYS A 579 -13.22 44.75 12.63
C LYS A 579 -14.15 43.86 13.46
N HIS A 580 -14.56 42.76 12.83
CA HIS A 580 -14.67 41.36 13.26
C HIS A 580 -15.87 40.67 12.65
#